data_AF-A0A7Y4KIG0-F1
#
_entry.id   AF-A0A7Y4KIG0-F1
#
_cell.length_a   1.000
_cell.length_b   1.000
_cell.length_c   1.000
_cell.angle_alpha   90.00
_cell.angle_beta   90.00
_cell.angle_gamma   90.00
#
_symmetry.space_group_name_H-M   'P 1'
#
loop_
_entity.id
_entity.type
_entity.pdbx_description
1 polymer ?
#
loop_
_entity_poly.entity_id
_entity_poly.type
_entity_poly.pdbx_seq_one_letter_code
_entity_poly.pdbx_strand_id
1 'polypeptide(L)'
;MCSSCGRPQSAARRRCAFCNAELPEAPLPPMTPAASAPPLRASPLVLDLGNRRTLAVNDEQLSFQGRPGGGPALDVPWTRVRRLEWRTRPYFEALGLLAFTALGLFWAPTQAVRLMALVAGVISVMLTGLYRHHGLTVELDDGTRMRWPLGMAPRGSAREDRLQQARSALADAGRARNVPFTRPGM
;
A
#
# COMPACT_ATOMS: atom_id res chain seq x y z
N MET A 1 -31.76 26.43 6.48
CA MET A 1 -32.89 25.64 7.01
C MET A 1 -34.00 25.61 5.96
N CYS A 2 -34.79 24.55 5.86
CA CYS A 2 -35.93 24.51 4.94
C CYS A 2 -37.06 25.41 5.46
N SER A 3 -37.54 26.34 4.65
CA SER A 3 -38.60 27.29 5.02
C SER A 3 -39.97 26.61 5.23
N SER A 4 -40.24 25.47 4.58
CA SER A 4 -41.52 24.78 4.71
C SER A 4 -41.62 23.90 5.96
N CYS A 5 -40.55 23.21 6.36
CA CYS A 5 -40.59 22.25 7.47
C CYS A 5 -39.66 22.60 8.65
N GLY A 6 -38.98 23.74 8.59
CA GLY A 6 -38.12 24.25 9.67
C GLY A 6 -36.83 23.46 9.95
N ARG A 7 -36.57 22.35 9.24
CA ARG A 7 -35.43 21.47 9.53
C ARG A 7 -34.11 21.96 8.90
N PRO A 8 -32.96 21.73 9.56
CA PRO A 8 -31.66 21.98 8.95
C PRO A 8 -31.44 21.08 7.73
N GLN A 9 -30.88 21.64 6.66
CA GLN A 9 -30.57 20.95 5.41
C GLN A 9 -29.13 21.26 5.00
N SER A 10 -28.46 20.32 4.35
CA SER A 10 -27.16 20.54 3.72
C SER A 10 -27.34 21.30 2.39
N ALA A 11 -26.45 22.27 2.12
CA ALA A 11 -26.55 23.19 0.97
C ALA A 11 -26.32 22.54 -0.42
N ALA A 12 -26.09 21.23 -0.47
CA ALA A 12 -25.77 20.49 -1.69
C ALA A 12 -26.99 19.97 -2.47
N ARG A 13 -28.22 20.12 -1.94
CA ARG A 13 -29.44 19.57 -2.53
C ARG A 13 -30.44 20.67 -2.91
N ARG A 14 -31.02 20.56 -4.11
CA ARG A 14 -32.11 21.45 -4.60
C ARG A 14 -33.47 21.19 -3.93
N ARG A 15 -33.64 20.05 -3.25
CA ARG A 15 -34.89 19.66 -2.58
C ARG A 15 -34.64 19.19 -1.15
N CYS A 16 -35.63 19.44 -0.29
CA CYS A 16 -35.58 19.09 1.12
C CYS A 16 -35.65 17.57 1.28
N ALA A 17 -34.75 16.99 2.06
CA ALA A 17 -34.70 15.54 2.26
C ALA A 17 -35.92 14.98 3.03
N PHE A 18 -36.71 15.83 3.69
CA PHE A 18 -37.81 15.40 4.57
C PHE A 18 -39.19 15.69 4.00
N CYS A 19 -39.40 16.87 3.41
CA CYS A 19 -40.71 17.27 2.88
C CYS A 19 -40.72 17.47 1.35
N ASN A 20 -39.58 17.24 0.69
CA ASN A 20 -39.40 17.36 -0.76
C ASN A 20 -39.71 18.76 -1.37
N ALA A 21 -39.88 19.79 -0.54
CA ALA A 21 -40.00 21.17 -0.99
C ALA A 21 -38.69 21.65 -1.67
N GLU A 22 -38.81 22.51 -2.68
CA GLU A 22 -37.69 23.14 -3.37
C GLU A 22 -36.99 24.15 -2.44
N LEU A 23 -35.65 24.06 -2.36
CA LEU A 23 -34.83 25.00 -1.60
C LEU A 23 -34.32 26.12 -2.50
N PRO A 24 -34.22 27.36 -1.97
CA PRO A 24 -33.60 28.46 -2.71
C PRO A 24 -32.14 28.12 -3.03
N GLU A 25 -31.75 28.38 -4.28
CA GLU A 25 -30.37 28.17 -4.76
C GLU A 25 -29.46 29.14 -3.98
N ALA A 26 -28.57 28.59 -3.16
CA ALA A 26 -27.67 29.41 -2.36
C ALA A 26 -26.75 30.21 -3.30
N PRO A 27 -26.50 31.51 -3.03
CA PRO A 27 -25.52 32.28 -3.77
C PRO A 27 -24.18 31.55 -3.72
N LEU A 28 -23.66 31.16 -4.88
CA LEU A 28 -22.33 30.57 -4.98
C LEU A 28 -21.33 31.61 -4.44
N PRO A 29 -20.43 31.25 -3.50
CA PRO A 29 -19.37 32.16 -3.11
C PRO A 29 -18.54 32.51 -4.37
N PRO A 30 -18.07 33.76 -4.50
CA PRO A 30 -17.22 34.15 -5.61
C PRO A 30 -16.02 33.18 -5.67
N MET A 31 -15.81 32.58 -6.83
CA MET A 31 -14.62 31.77 -7.09
C MET A 31 -13.40 32.65 -6.79
N THR A 32 -12.72 32.33 -5.69
CA THR A 32 -11.36 32.80 -5.45
C THR A 32 -10.54 32.35 -6.64
N PRO A 33 -9.72 33.24 -7.27
CA PRO A 33 -8.92 32.85 -8.41
C PRO A 33 -8.12 31.62 -8.04
N ALA A 34 -8.29 30.57 -8.84
CA ALA A 34 -7.63 29.30 -8.68
C ALA A 34 -6.15 29.55 -8.36
N ALA A 35 -5.72 29.16 -7.16
CA ALA A 35 -4.32 28.91 -6.89
C ALA A 35 -3.85 28.01 -8.03
N SER A 36 -2.90 28.54 -8.79
CA SER A 36 -2.35 28.01 -10.03
C SER A 36 -2.52 26.50 -10.12
N ALA A 37 -3.37 26.04 -11.04
CA ALA A 37 -3.35 24.64 -11.44
C ALA A 37 -1.89 24.29 -11.73
N PRO A 38 -1.30 23.27 -11.07
CA PRO A 38 0.05 22.86 -11.43
C PRO A 38 0.03 22.53 -12.93
N PRO A 39 1.10 22.89 -13.67
CA PRO A 39 1.17 22.68 -15.11
C PRO A 39 0.83 21.22 -15.42
N LEU A 40 0.26 20.93 -16.59
CA LEU A 40 -0.05 19.56 -17.04
C LEU A 40 1.15 18.63 -16.79
N ARG A 41 1.18 18.01 -15.60
CA ARG A 41 2.20 17.05 -15.20
C ARG A 41 1.85 15.79 -15.96
N ALA A 42 2.85 15.19 -16.59
CA ALA A 42 2.73 13.86 -17.16
C ALA A 42 1.94 12.98 -16.18
N SER A 43 0.90 12.30 -16.68
CA SER A 43 -0.01 11.56 -15.81
C SER A 43 0.81 10.68 -14.88
N PRO A 44 0.58 10.78 -13.55
CA PRO A 44 1.37 10.07 -12.57
C PRO A 44 1.34 8.57 -12.91
N LEU A 45 2.51 7.93 -13.01
CA LEU A 45 2.54 6.48 -13.24
C LEU A 45 2.12 5.81 -11.94
N VAL A 46 0.83 5.46 -11.85
CA VAL A 46 0.26 4.78 -10.68
C VAL A 46 0.45 3.27 -10.84
N LEU A 47 1.22 2.69 -9.93
CA LEU A 47 1.50 1.26 -9.85
C LEU A 47 0.62 0.64 -8.75
N ASP A 48 -0.30 -0.25 -9.13
CA ASP A 48 -1.11 -1.04 -8.18
C ASP A 48 -0.24 -2.17 -7.58
N LEU A 49 -0.03 -2.12 -6.27
CA LEU A 49 0.73 -3.15 -5.53
C LEU A 49 -0.19 -4.28 -5.00
N GLY A 50 -1.48 -4.19 -5.29
CA GLY A 50 -2.52 -5.04 -4.72
C GLY A 50 -2.85 -4.67 -3.27
N ASN A 51 -3.92 -5.28 -2.73
CA ASN A 51 -4.45 -4.97 -1.40
C ASN A 51 -4.77 -3.48 -1.18
N ARG A 52 -5.15 -2.79 -2.26
CA ARG A 52 -5.46 -1.36 -2.29
C ARG A 52 -4.27 -0.46 -1.90
N ARG A 53 -3.03 -0.94 -2.12
CA ARG A 53 -1.81 -0.15 -1.94
C ARG A 53 -1.35 0.34 -3.29
N THR A 54 -0.86 1.57 -3.34
CA THR A 54 -0.42 2.18 -4.59
C THR A 54 0.94 2.84 -4.40
N LEU A 55 1.74 2.79 -5.44
CA LEU A 55 2.98 3.55 -5.56
C LEU A 55 2.79 4.46 -6.77
N ALA A 56 2.83 5.77 -6.59
CA ALA A 56 2.79 6.69 -7.72
C ALA A 56 4.19 7.26 -7.97
N VAL A 57 4.58 7.26 -9.23
CA VAL A 57 5.83 7.83 -9.68
C VAL A 57 5.51 9.02 -10.58
N ASN A 58 5.92 10.20 -10.14
CA ASN A 58 5.77 11.44 -10.89
C ASN A 58 7.17 11.99 -11.21
N ASP A 59 7.21 13.07 -11.99
CA ASP A 59 8.48 13.71 -12.34
C ASP A 59 9.21 14.31 -11.13
N GLU A 60 8.45 14.86 -10.19
CA GLU A 60 8.99 15.57 -9.03
C GLU A 60 9.12 14.68 -7.78
N GLN A 61 8.25 13.69 -7.62
CA GLN A 61 8.14 12.93 -6.38
C GLN A 61 7.75 11.46 -6.58
N LEU A 62 8.14 10.66 -5.60
CA LEU A 62 7.73 9.29 -5.37
C LEU A 62 6.73 9.28 -4.22
N SER A 63 5.50 8.82 -4.47
CA SER A 63 4.47 8.71 -3.43
C SER A 63 4.12 7.27 -3.14
N PHE A 64 3.98 6.96 -1.86
CA PHE A 64 3.51 5.66 -1.39
C PHE A 64 2.22 5.82 -0.60
N GLN A 65 1.16 5.21 -1.10
CA GLN A 65 -0.07 5.04 -0.34
C GLN A 65 -0.13 3.62 0.21
N GLY A 66 -0.13 3.54 1.53
CA GLY A 66 -0.36 2.30 2.25
C GLY A 66 -1.80 1.79 2.09
N ARG A 67 -2.34 1.15 3.13
CA ARG A 67 -3.73 0.68 3.09
C ARG A 67 -4.68 1.90 3.08
N PRO A 68 -5.78 1.89 2.32
CA PRO A 68 -6.76 2.98 2.38
C PRO A 68 -7.36 3.03 3.79
N GLY A 69 -7.35 4.21 4.39
CA GLY A 69 -7.71 4.42 5.81
C GLY A 69 -6.58 4.18 6.81
N GLY A 70 -5.37 3.84 6.36
CA GLY A 70 -4.19 3.56 7.19
C GLY A 70 -3.23 4.73 7.41
N GLY A 71 -3.57 5.93 6.96
CA GLY A 71 -2.73 7.14 7.09
C GLY A 71 -2.61 7.95 5.79
N PRO A 72 -1.97 9.13 5.83
CA PRO A 72 -1.70 9.95 4.66
C PRO A 72 -0.70 9.26 3.70
N ALA A 73 -0.71 9.66 2.43
CA ALA A 73 0.31 9.24 1.49
C ALA A 73 1.68 9.77 1.93
N LEU A 74 2.72 8.94 1.77
CA LEU A 74 4.10 9.30 2.04
C LEU A 74 4.72 9.79 0.74
N ASP A 75 4.91 11.11 0.63
CA ASP A 75 5.49 11.75 -0.55
C ASP A 75 6.96 12.08 -0.30
N VAL A 76 7.83 11.66 -1.23
CA VAL A 76 9.26 11.93 -1.18
C VAL A 76 9.69 12.54 -2.51
N PRO A 77 10.26 13.77 -2.53
CA PRO A 77 10.75 14.37 -3.76
C PRO A 77 11.96 13.61 -4.28
N TRP A 78 12.03 13.38 -5.59
CA TRP A 78 13.14 12.68 -6.24
C TRP A 78 14.49 13.34 -5.99
N THR A 79 14.50 14.67 -5.82
CA THR A 79 15.70 15.45 -5.52
C THR A 79 16.34 15.09 -4.18
N ARG A 80 15.61 14.43 -3.28
CA ARG A 80 16.14 13.94 -2.00
C ARG A 80 16.45 12.45 -2.02
N VAL A 81 16.09 11.72 -3.09
CA VAL A 81 16.24 10.27 -3.14
C VAL A 81 17.67 9.94 -3.59
N ARG A 82 18.47 9.45 -2.66
CA ARG A 82 19.83 9.01 -2.91
C ARG A 82 19.91 7.61 -3.49
N ARG A 83 19.09 6.69 -2.98
CA ARG A 83 19.11 5.27 -3.38
C ARG A 83 17.77 4.61 -3.13
N LEU A 84 17.41 3.68 -4.01
CA LEU A 84 16.26 2.80 -3.87
C LEU A 84 16.72 1.36 -3.70
N GLU A 85 16.20 0.68 -2.68
CA GLU A 85 16.50 -0.74 -2.43
C GLU A 85 15.20 -1.54 -2.33
N TRP A 86 15.03 -2.47 -3.26
CA TRP A 86 13.90 -3.39 -3.23
C TRP A 86 14.26 -4.64 -2.41
N ARG A 87 13.51 -4.92 -1.36
CA ARG A 87 13.72 -6.08 -0.49
C ARG A 87 12.64 -7.13 -0.69
N THR A 88 13.09 -8.38 -0.81
CA THR A 88 12.22 -9.55 -0.76
C THR A 88 12.74 -10.53 0.28
N ARG A 89 11.90 -10.91 1.25
CA ARG A 89 12.24 -11.93 2.25
C ARG A 89 11.15 -13.00 2.34
N PRO A 90 11.50 -14.27 2.61
CA PRO A 90 10.52 -15.31 2.94
C PRO A 90 9.71 -14.95 4.20
N TYR A 91 8.53 -15.54 4.33
CA TYR A 91 7.72 -15.46 5.55
C TYR A 91 8.28 -16.38 6.64
N PHE A 92 9.32 -15.91 7.34
CA PHE A 92 9.98 -16.66 8.41
C PHE A 92 9.15 -16.74 9.68
N GLU A 93 8.17 -15.84 9.86
CA GLU A 93 7.25 -15.85 10.99
C GLU A 93 6.46 -17.18 11.06
N ALA A 94 6.24 -17.83 9.91
CA ALA A 94 5.65 -19.16 9.87
C ALA A 94 6.52 -20.24 10.52
N LEU A 95 7.85 -20.06 10.61
CA LEU A 95 8.73 -21.04 11.29
C LEU A 95 8.41 -21.19 12.78
N GLY A 96 7.70 -20.22 13.39
CA GLY A 96 7.19 -20.38 14.76
C GLY A 96 6.29 -21.61 14.92
N LEU A 97 5.57 -22.01 13.87
CA LEU A 97 4.76 -23.24 13.87
C LEU A 97 5.62 -24.51 13.94
N LEU A 98 6.89 -24.49 13.51
CA LEU A 98 7.78 -25.64 13.67
C LEU A 98 8.11 -25.93 15.13
N ALA A 99 8.18 -24.90 15.98
CA ALA A 99 8.34 -25.09 17.41
C ALA A 99 7.14 -25.84 18.00
N PHE A 100 5.92 -25.49 17.56
CA PHE A 100 4.70 -26.21 17.94
C PHE A 100 4.69 -27.65 17.42
N THR A 101 5.15 -27.88 16.19
CA THR A 101 5.32 -29.22 15.63
C THR A 101 6.28 -30.06 16.46
N ALA A 102 7.44 -29.52 16.83
CA ALA A 102 8.40 -30.22 17.67
C ALA A 102 7.79 -30.56 19.04
N LEU A 103 7.18 -29.58 19.70
CA LEU A 103 6.52 -29.80 21.00
C LEU A 103 5.44 -30.89 20.92
N GLY A 104 4.59 -30.83 19.90
CA GLY A 104 3.52 -31.79 19.70
C GLY A 104 4.01 -33.20 19.34
N LEU A 105 5.08 -33.34 18.55
CA LEU A 105 5.60 -34.66 18.18
C LEU A 105 6.28 -35.37 19.36
N PHE A 106 7.07 -34.64 20.14
CA PHE A 106 7.91 -35.22 21.19
C PHE A 106 7.20 -35.33 22.55
N TRP A 107 6.32 -34.38 22.90
CA TRP A 107 5.70 -34.32 24.23
C TRP A 107 4.18 -34.54 24.25
N ALA A 108 3.50 -34.64 23.09
CA ALA A 108 2.04 -34.83 23.13
C ALA A 108 1.64 -36.27 23.54
N PRO A 109 0.64 -36.41 24.44
CA PRO A 109 0.21 -37.70 24.96
C PRO A 109 -0.69 -38.48 24.00
N THR A 110 -1.38 -37.81 23.06
CA THR A 110 -2.34 -38.46 22.16
C THR A 110 -1.88 -38.42 20.69
N GLN A 111 -2.20 -39.48 19.95
CA GLN A 111 -1.91 -39.58 18.52
C GLN A 111 -2.57 -38.46 17.70
N ALA A 112 -3.79 -38.05 18.07
CA ALA A 112 -4.50 -36.96 17.41
C ALA A 112 -3.73 -35.63 17.49
N VAL A 113 -3.14 -35.30 18.64
CA VAL A 113 -2.36 -34.07 18.82
C VAL A 113 -1.04 -34.14 18.04
N ARG A 114 -0.39 -35.31 17.98
CA ARG A 114 0.82 -35.51 17.16
C ARG A 114 0.53 -35.30 15.67
N LEU A 115 -0.60 -35.81 15.16
CA LEU A 115 -1.02 -35.60 13.78
C LEU A 115 -1.30 -34.11 13.50
N MET A 116 -2.04 -33.42 14.38
CA MET A 116 -2.28 -31.98 14.25
C MET A 116 -0.97 -31.16 14.25
N ALA A 117 -0.02 -31.54 15.10
CA ALA A 117 1.30 -30.91 15.18
C ALA A 117 2.11 -31.10 13.88
N LEU A 118 2.05 -32.30 13.30
CA LEU A 118 2.69 -32.59 12.01
C LEU A 118 2.05 -31.77 10.88
N VAL A 119 0.73 -31.68 10.83
CA VAL A 119 0.00 -30.84 9.87
C VAL A 119 0.40 -29.37 10.00
N ALA A 120 0.51 -28.85 11.22
CA ALA A 120 0.98 -27.48 11.46
C ALA A 120 2.41 -27.25 10.91
N GLY A 121 3.27 -28.27 10.98
CA GLY A 121 4.64 -28.20 10.46
C GLY A 121 4.69 -28.19 8.94
N VAL A 122 3.87 -29.02 8.29
CA VAL A 122 3.71 -28.99 6.83
C VAL A 122 3.20 -27.61 6.38
N ILE A 123 2.18 -27.08 7.05
CA ILE A 123 1.65 -25.73 6.77
C ILE A 123 2.74 -24.67 6.97
N SER A 124 3.54 -24.76 8.02
CA SER A 124 4.66 -23.85 8.28
C SER A 124 5.64 -23.77 7.11
N VAL A 125 6.16 -24.93 6.68
CA VAL A 125 7.10 -25.02 5.57
C VAL A 125 6.47 -24.50 4.28
N MET A 126 5.21 -24.86 4.03
CA MET A 126 4.48 -24.41 2.86
C MET A 126 4.31 -22.89 2.85
N LEU A 127 3.94 -22.28 3.99
CA LEU A 127 3.80 -20.83 4.11
C LEU A 127 5.12 -20.10 3.91
N THR A 128 6.22 -20.54 4.52
CA THR A 128 7.55 -19.94 4.32
C THR A 128 8.02 -20.06 2.88
N GLY A 129 7.73 -21.18 2.21
CA GLY A 129 8.10 -21.42 0.82
C GLY A 129 7.26 -20.61 -0.18
N LEU A 130 5.95 -20.47 0.07
CA LEU A 130 5.01 -19.82 -0.84
C LEU A 130 4.94 -18.31 -0.62
N TYR A 131 4.93 -17.82 0.61
CA TYR A 131 4.71 -16.40 0.89
C TYR A 131 6.03 -15.64 0.98
N ARG A 132 6.09 -14.52 0.26
CA ARG A 132 7.19 -13.56 0.35
C ARG A 132 6.68 -12.19 0.77
N HIS A 133 7.46 -11.55 1.64
CA HIS A 133 7.33 -10.13 1.92
C HIS A 133 8.07 -9.31 0.88
N HIS A 134 7.43 -8.23 0.42
CA HIS A 134 8.00 -7.23 -0.45
C HIS A 134 8.02 -5.88 0.28
N GLY A 135 9.18 -5.22 0.26
CA GLY A 135 9.38 -3.91 0.84
C GLY A 135 10.27 -3.04 -0.05
N LEU A 136 10.07 -1.73 0.00
CA LEU A 136 10.95 -0.75 -0.64
C LEU A 136 11.63 0.05 0.46
N THR A 137 12.94 0.19 0.40
CA THR A 137 13.69 1.13 1.23
C THR A 137 14.11 2.30 0.36
N VAL A 138 13.69 3.51 0.75
CA VAL A 138 14.08 4.76 0.12
C VAL A 138 15.11 5.40 1.04
N GLU A 139 16.35 5.50 0.57
CA GLU A 139 17.43 6.20 1.25
C GLU A 139 17.49 7.64 0.72
N LEU A 140 17.41 8.57 1.65
CA LEU A 140 17.41 10.01 1.39
C LEU A 140 18.85 10.57 1.48
N ASP A 141 19.06 11.77 0.97
CA ASP A 141 20.38 12.43 0.97
C ASP A 141 20.91 12.72 2.38
N ASP A 142 20.03 12.95 3.34
CA ASP A 142 20.33 13.13 4.77
C ASP A 142 20.73 11.82 5.48
N GLY A 143 20.74 10.69 4.76
CA GLY A 143 21.01 9.36 5.30
C GLY A 143 19.77 8.70 5.92
N THR A 144 18.61 9.35 5.93
CA THR A 144 17.36 8.78 6.43
C THR A 144 16.91 7.61 5.54
N ARG A 145 16.59 6.48 6.16
CA ARG A 145 16.09 5.28 5.45
C ARG A 145 14.63 5.04 5.75
N MET A 146 13.78 5.37 4.79
CA MET A 146 12.34 5.12 4.87
C MET A 146 12.01 3.72 4.35
N ARG A 147 11.39 2.88 5.19
CA ARG A 147 10.95 1.54 4.82
C ARG A 147 9.46 1.54 4.51
N TRP A 148 9.11 1.27 3.26
CA TRP A 148 7.74 1.17 2.80
C TRP A 148 7.33 -0.31 2.66
N PRO A 149 6.39 -0.79 3.47
CA PRO A 149 5.94 -2.17 3.40
C PRO A 149 4.96 -2.34 2.23
N LEU A 150 5.43 -2.88 1.10
CA LEU A 150 4.62 -3.11 -0.09
C LEU A 150 3.61 -4.26 0.11
N GLY A 151 3.98 -5.26 0.91
CA GLY A 151 3.06 -6.27 1.45
C GLY A 151 3.57 -7.70 1.30
N MET A 152 2.64 -8.64 1.28
CA MET A 152 2.92 -10.07 1.10
C MET A 152 2.25 -10.58 -0.16
N ALA A 153 2.95 -11.36 -0.97
CA ALA A 153 2.38 -12.06 -2.11
C ALA A 153 2.78 -13.54 -2.08
N PRO A 154 1.84 -14.46 -2.38
CA PRO A 154 2.20 -15.84 -2.67
C PRO A 154 2.93 -15.93 -4.01
N ARG A 155 3.90 -16.84 -4.08
CA ARG A 155 4.68 -17.13 -5.28
C ARG A 155 3.78 -17.55 -6.45
N GLY A 156 4.03 -17.01 -7.63
CA GLY A 156 3.30 -17.31 -8.87
C GLY A 156 1.88 -16.72 -8.91
N SER A 157 1.54 -15.81 -8.00
CA SER A 157 0.23 -15.16 -8.01
C SER A 157 0.23 -13.91 -8.90
N ALA A 158 -0.94 -13.56 -9.44
CA ALA A 158 -1.13 -12.31 -10.18
C ALA A 158 -0.71 -11.06 -9.38
N ARG A 159 -0.67 -11.15 -8.04
CA ARG A 159 -0.17 -10.08 -7.19
C ARG A 159 1.36 -9.99 -7.19
N GLU A 160 2.05 -11.13 -7.22
CA GLU A 160 3.51 -11.13 -7.39
C GLU A 160 3.88 -10.51 -8.73
N ASP A 161 3.14 -10.82 -9.81
CA ASP A 161 3.36 -10.25 -11.13
C ASP A 161 3.23 -8.72 -11.12
N ARG A 162 2.18 -8.18 -10.49
CA ARG A 162 2.02 -6.72 -10.31
C ARG A 162 3.17 -6.10 -9.54
N LEU A 163 3.63 -6.75 -8.46
CA LEU A 163 4.78 -6.28 -7.69
C LEU A 163 6.08 -6.31 -8.51
N GLN A 164 6.24 -7.32 -9.37
CA GLN A 164 7.38 -7.40 -10.28
C GLN A 164 7.34 -6.33 -11.38
N GLN A 165 6.16 -6.04 -11.94
CA GLN A 165 5.94 -4.94 -12.89
C GLN A 165 6.20 -3.58 -12.24
N ALA A 166 5.72 -3.38 -11.02
CA ALA A 166 6.00 -2.16 -10.24
C ALA A 166 7.50 -2.02 -9.96
N ARG A 167 8.20 -3.12 -9.69
CA ARG A 167 9.65 -3.12 -9.50
C ARG A 167 10.39 -2.71 -10.78
N SER A 168 10.03 -3.24 -11.94
CA SER A 168 10.67 -2.84 -13.21
C SER A 168 10.40 -1.39 -13.53
N ALA A 169 9.15 -0.93 -13.41
CA ALA A 169 8.79 0.46 -13.64
C ALA A 169 9.54 1.42 -12.71
N LEU A 170 9.71 1.05 -11.43
CA LEU A 170 10.47 1.83 -10.47
C LEU A 170 11.98 1.86 -10.80
N ALA A 171 12.54 0.73 -11.24
CA ALA A 171 13.92 0.67 -11.69
C ALA A 171 14.15 1.57 -12.92
N ASP A 172 13.21 1.59 -13.85
CA ASP A 172 13.26 2.44 -15.05
C ASP A 172 13.15 3.92 -14.67
N ALA A 173 12.23 4.27 -13.78
CA ALA A 173 12.08 5.62 -13.27
C ALA A 173 13.32 6.12 -12.49
N GLY A 174 13.95 5.24 -11.70
CA GLY A 174 15.20 5.53 -11.00
C GLY A 174 16.36 5.74 -11.98
N ARG A 175 16.49 4.87 -13.00
CA ARG A 175 17.52 5.00 -14.04
C ARG A 175 17.39 6.31 -14.82
N ALA A 176 16.17 6.71 -15.20
CA ALA A 176 15.92 7.97 -15.88
C ALA A 176 16.34 9.20 -15.06
N ARG A 177 16.46 9.06 -13.73
CA ARG A 177 16.81 10.12 -12.78
C ARG A 177 18.19 9.94 -12.14
N ASN A 178 19.01 9.02 -12.67
CA ASN A 178 20.33 8.65 -12.14
C ASN A 178 20.32 8.20 -10.67
N VAL A 179 19.20 7.64 -10.19
CA VAL A 179 19.08 7.09 -8.84
C VAL A 179 19.45 5.60 -8.86
N PRO A 180 20.45 5.17 -8.07
CA PRO A 180 20.82 3.76 -7.96
C PRO A 180 19.65 2.91 -7.44
N PHE A 181 19.33 1.85 -8.19
CA PHE A 181 18.30 0.87 -7.82
C PHE A 181 18.94 -0.48 -7.50
N THR A 182 18.89 -0.89 -6.23
CA THR A 182 19.42 -2.19 -5.77
C THR A 182 18.32 -3.24 -5.78
N ARG A 183 18.57 -4.35 -6.47
CA ARG A 183 17.69 -5.51 -6.50
C ARG A 183 17.90 -6.36 -5.24
N PRO A 184 16.88 -7.10 -4.80
CA PRO A 184 17.03 -8.00 -3.67
C PRO A 184 18.06 -9.09 -4.00
N GLY A 185 19.10 -9.22 -3.17
CA GLY A 185 20.05 -10.33 -3.25
C GLY A 185 21.35 -10.07 -4.02
N MET A 186 21.80 -8.82 -4.13
CA MET A 186 23.22 -8.50 -4.38
C MET A 186 23.84 -7.85 -3.15
#